data_AF-A0A6C0JUX1-F1
#
_entry.id   AF-A0A6C0JUX1-F1
#
_cell.length_a   1.000
_cell.length_b   1.000
_cell.length_c   1.000
_cell.angle_alpha   90.00
_cell.angle_beta   90.00
_cell.angle_gamma   90.00
#
_symmetry.space_group_name_H-M   'P 1'
#
loop_
_entity.id
_entity.type
_entity.pdbx_description
1 polymer ?
#
loop_
_entity_poly.entity_id
_entity_poly.type
_entity_poly.pdbx_seq_one_letter_code
_entity_poly.pdbx_strand_id
1 'polypeptide(L)' 'MSIPKGAYSLLGLLVVLVVVVAFLPAIRNAFAPLFPEGFRDLDCKGVVCEEGEFCQDNVCRPVNAPNTNDVVGYGL' A
#
# COMPACT_ATOMS: atom_id res chain seq x y z
N MET A 1 44.96 10.64 -22.50
CA MET A 1 43.51 10.31 -22.55
C MET A 1 43.03 10.17 -21.11
N SER A 2 42.48 11.23 -20.52
CA SER A 2 42.15 11.28 -19.09
C SER A 2 40.66 11.03 -18.92
N ILE A 3 40.25 9.81 -18.58
CA ILE A 3 38.83 9.53 -18.38
C ILE A 3 38.38 10.25 -17.08
N PRO A 4 37.37 11.14 -17.13
CA PRO A 4 36.93 11.87 -15.96
C PRO A 4 36.33 10.87 -14.95
N LYS A 5 36.86 10.89 -13.72
CA LYS A 5 36.45 10.00 -12.61
C LYS A 5 34.94 10.03 -12.33
N GLY A 6 34.24 11.09 -12.73
CA GLY A 6 32.79 11.23 -12.60
C GLY A 6 31.97 10.34 -13.54
N ALA A 7 32.50 9.96 -14.71
CA ALA A 7 31.77 9.14 -15.67
C ALA A 7 31.56 7.71 -15.14
N TYR A 8 32.56 7.13 -14.47
CA TYR A 8 32.46 5.80 -13.87
C TYR A 8 31.51 5.74 -12.66
N SER A 9 31.43 6.83 -11.89
CA SER A 9 30.50 6.94 -10.76
C SER A 9 29.05 6.95 -11.24
N LEU A 10 28.76 7.74 -12.28
CA LEU A 10 27.43 7.82 -12.86
C LEU A 10 27.03 6.51 -13.56
N LEU A 11 27.96 5.89 -14.31
CA LEU A 11 27.73 4.60 -14.96
C LEU A 11 27.49 3.50 -13.92
N GLY A 12 28.26 3.48 -12.83
CA GLY A 12 28.09 2.54 -11.72
C GLY A 12 26.74 2.69 -11.04
N LEU A 13 26.31 3.92 -10.77
CA LEU A 13 24.99 4.20 -10.21
C LEU A 13 23.87 3.73 -11.14
N LEU A 14 23.99 3.98 -12.44
CA LEU A 14 23.01 3.57 -13.45
C LEU A 14 22.91 2.05 -13.54
N VAL A 15 24.04 1.34 -13.52
CA VAL A 15 24.08 -0.13 -13.49
C VAL A 15 23.42 -0.68 -12.23
N VAL A 16 23.75 -0.14 -11.06
CA VAL A 16 23.13 -0.56 -9.79
C VAL A 16 21.62 -0.32 -9.81
N LEU A 17 21.17 0.83 -10.32
CA LEU A 17 19.75 1.16 -10.42
C LEU A 17 19.02 0.21 -11.36
N VAL A 18 19.59 -0.09 -12.54
CA VAL A 18 19.01 -1.04 -13.49
C VAL A 18 18.91 -2.44 -12.89
N VAL A 19 19.96 -2.89 -12.19
CA VAL A 19 19.95 -4.18 -11.47
C VAL A 19 18.83 -4.17 -10.45
N VAL A 20 18.74 -3.18 -9.56
CA VAL A 20 17.68 -3.10 -8.55
C VAL A 20 16.30 -3.14 -9.19
N VAL A 21 16.05 -2.33 -10.23
CA VAL A 21 14.75 -2.28 -10.93
C VAL A 21 14.41 -3.61 -11.61
N ALA A 22 15.40 -4.29 -12.19
CA ALA A 22 15.20 -5.61 -12.80
C ALA A 22 14.86 -6.70 -11.75
N PHE A 23 15.39 -6.58 -10.53
CA PHE A 23 15.15 -7.54 -9.45
C PHE A 23 13.91 -7.21 -8.59
N LEU A 24 13.43 -5.96 -8.59
CA LEU A 24 12.18 -5.56 -7.92
C LEU A 24 10.97 -6.49 -8.21
N PRO A 25 10.64 -6.85 -9.46
CA PRO A 25 9.49 -7.74 -9.73
C PRO A 25 9.67 -9.14 -9.14
N ALA A 26 10.90 -9.68 -9.13
CA ALA A 26 11.20 -10.97 -8.51
C ALA A 26 11.03 -10.92 -6.99
N ILE A 27 11.47 -9.82 -6.35
CA ILE A 27 11.26 -9.56 -4.93
C ILE A 27 9.75 -9.48 -4.64
N ARG A 28 8.97 -8.71 -5.42
CA ARG A 28 7.52 -8.63 -5.22
C ARG A 28 6.84 -10.00 -5.33
N ASN A 29 7.25 -10.83 -6.29
CA ASN A 29 6.70 -12.18 -6.44
C ASN A 29 7.06 -13.10 -5.26
N ALA A 30 8.31 -13.01 -4.76
CA ALA A 30 8.76 -13.82 -3.63
C ALA A 30 8.11 -13.42 -2.29
N PHE A 31 7.79 -12.13 -2.11
CA PHE A 31 7.16 -11.60 -0.90
C PHE A 31 5.64 -11.43 -1.01
N ALA A 32 5.03 -11.64 -2.18
CA ALA A 32 3.57 -11.68 -2.35
C ALA A 32 2.84 -12.59 -1.34
N PRO A 33 3.33 -13.80 -1.01
CA PRO A 33 2.65 -14.66 -0.03
C PRO A 33 2.84 -14.22 1.43
N LEU A 34 3.80 -13.32 1.72
CA LEU A 34 4.08 -12.83 3.08
C LEU A 34 3.26 -11.59 3.46
N PHE A 35 2.55 -10.99 2.50
CA PHE A 35 1.64 -9.87 2.72
C PHE A 35 0.23 -10.23 2.19
N PRO A 36 -0.53 -11.10 2.90
CA PRO A 36 -1.94 -11.35 2.57
C PRO A 36 -2.79 -10.07 2.67
N GLU A 37 -2.36 -9.10 3.48
CA GLU A 37 -3.04 -7.83 3.78
C GLU A 37 -2.24 -6.62 3.26
N GLY A 38 -1.78 -6.67 2.00
CA GLY A 38 -1.02 -5.58 1.39
C GLY A 38 -1.83 -4.28 1.35
N PHE A 39 -1.48 -3.30 2.19
CA PHE A 39 -1.98 -1.91 2.23
C PHE A 39 -3.40 -1.71 1.69
N ARG A 40 -4.38 -1.98 2.56
CA ARG A 40 -5.82 -1.86 2.35
C ARG A 40 -6.35 -2.96 1.44
N ASP A 41 -7.06 -3.88 2.07
CA ASP A 41 -8.24 -4.48 1.46
C ASP A 41 -9.19 -3.35 1.03
N LEU A 42 -8.97 -2.85 -0.17
CA LEU A 42 -9.96 -2.16 -0.96
C LEU A 42 -10.67 -3.22 -1.79
N ASP A 43 -11.20 -4.27 -1.14
CA ASP A 43 -12.21 -5.17 -1.70
C ASP A 43 -13.55 -4.43 -1.78
N CYS A 44 -13.48 -3.26 -2.41
CA CYS A 44 -14.48 -2.21 -2.54
C CYS A 44 -14.38 -1.64 -3.95
N LYS A 45 -13.89 -2.45 -4.89
CA LYS A 45 -13.69 -2.05 -6.29
C LYS A 45 -15.03 -1.59 -6.86
N GLY A 46 -15.22 -0.27 -6.90
CA GLY A 46 -16.41 0.37 -7.44
C GLY A 46 -17.55 0.59 -6.43
N VAL A 47 -17.36 0.28 -5.15
CA VAL A 47 -18.36 0.58 -4.11
C VAL A 47 -18.09 1.99 -3.57
N VAL A 48 -19.01 2.91 -3.86
CA VAL A 48 -19.03 4.24 -3.25
C VAL A 48 -20.01 4.17 -2.08
N CYS A 49 -19.50 4.19 -0.85
CA CYS A 49 -20.32 4.26 0.36
C CYS A 49 -20.67 5.71 0.70
N GLU A 50 -21.76 5.92 1.42
CA GLU A 50 -22.18 7.25 1.85
C GLU A 50 -21.28 7.80 2.97
N GLU A 51 -21.36 9.11 3.23
CA GLU A 51 -20.62 9.72 4.33
C GLU A 51 -21.02 9.07 5.67
N GLY A 52 -20.03 8.59 6.43
CA GLY A 52 -20.27 7.85 7.68
C GLY A 52 -20.22 6.33 7.54
N GLU A 53 -19.93 5.82 6.34
CA GLU A 53 -19.75 4.38 6.09
C GLU A 53 -18.31 4.06 5.66
N PHE A 54 -17.87 2.84 5.93
CA PHE A 54 -16.64 2.26 5.42
C PHE A 54 -16.94 0.95 4.73
N CYS A 55 -16.24 0.66 3.64
CA CYS A 55 -16.41 -0.59 2.93
C CYS A 55 -15.52 -1.68 3.54
N GLN A 56 -16.13 -2.83 3.83
CA GLN A 56 -15.51 -4.04 4.33
C GLN A 56 -16.22 -5.24 3.67
N ASP A 57 -15.47 -6.17 3.08
CA ASP A 57 -16.01 -7.34 2.36
C ASP A 57 -16.98 -7.00 1.20
N ASN A 58 -16.71 -5.96 0.40
CA ASN A 58 -17.62 -5.43 -0.63
C ASN A 58 -18.99 -4.93 -0.10
N VAL A 59 -19.10 -4.67 1.21
CA VAL A 59 -20.32 -4.15 1.85
C VAL A 59 -20.02 -2.85 2.58
N CYS A 60 -20.88 -1.84 2.40
CA CYS A 60 -20.82 -0.62 3.19
C CYS A 60 -21.32 -0.90 4.61
N ARG A 61 -20.47 -0.61 5.60
CA ARG A 61 -20.78 -0.75 7.03
C ARG A 61 -20.72 0.63 7.67
N PRO A 62 -21.63 0.95 8.60
CA PRO A 62 -21.57 2.22 9.31
C PRO A 62 -20.33 2.30 10.22
N VAL A 63 -19.66 3.45 10.22
CA VAL A 63 -18.61 3.77 11.17
C VAL A 63 -19.27 4.12 12.50
N ASN A 64 -19.52 3.13 13.34
CA ASN A 64 -19.86 3.38 14.74
C ASN A 64 -18.55 3.59 15.51
N ALA A 65 -18.20 4.85 15.77
CA ALA A 65 -17.22 5.13 16.81
C ALA A 65 -17.82 4.66 18.14
N PRO A 66 -17.21 3.72 18.87
CA PRO A 66 -17.58 3.53 20.26
C PRO A 66 -17.29 4.86 20.93
N ASN A 67 -18.34 5.58 21.33
CA ASN A 67 -18.21 6.82 22.11
C ASN A 67 -17.38 6.48 23.35
N THR A 68 -16.07 6.76 23.34
CA THR A 68 -15.23 6.49 24.51
C THR A 68 -15.52 7.45 25.65
N ASN A 69 -16.48 8.38 25.50
CA ASN A 69 -16.75 9.40 26.49
C ASN A 69 -18.22 9.55 26.93
N ASP A 70 -19.21 8.85 26.36
CA ASP A 70 -20.60 9.08 26.78
C ASP A 70 -21.43 7.78 26.83
N VAL A 71 -21.75 7.39 28.06
CA VAL A 71 -22.91 6.57 28.45
C VAL A 71 -24.17 7.19 27.81
N VAL A 72 -24.82 6.55 26.84
CA VAL A 72 -26.29 6.55 26.56
C VAL A 72 -26.59 5.74 25.28
N GLY A 73 -27.31 4.63 25.46
CA GLY A 73 -28.41 4.16 24.59
C GLY A 73 -28.12 3.64 23.17
N TYR A 74 -28.00 2.32 23.02
CA TYR A 74 -28.54 1.63 21.82
C TYR A 74 -29.68 0.71 22.25
N GLY A 75 -30.88 1.29 22.21
CA GLY A 75 -32.14 0.58 22.12
C GLY A 75 -33.00 1.35 21.12
N LEU A 76 -33.05 0.82 19.89
CA LEU A 76 -34.17 0.84 18.94
C LEU A 76 -33.75 0.06 17.69
#